data_AF-A0A0L0LPK8-F1
#
_entry.id   AF-A0A0L0LPK8-F1
#
_cell.length_a   1.000
_cell.length_b   1.000
_cell.length_c   1.000
_cell.angle_alpha   90.00
_cell.angle_beta   90.00
_cell.angle_gamma   90.00
#
_symmetry.space_group_name_H-M   'P 1'
#
loop_
_entity.id
_entity.type
_entity.pdbx_description
1 polymer ?
#
loop_
_entity_poly.entity_id
_entity_poly.type
_entity_poly.pdbx_seq_one_letter_code
_entity_poly.pdbx_strand_id
1 'polypeptide(L)'
;MSVTEDVRTPFEYGLGTTPDDYRCCACGVFACKLWRDSTSKLQPSILCCYCAGLEAEVSVDDINHEGMRASTTRNGLLTNQIGWYIPAVPVPDGSGYYDDTSSLHVGCSPVPKLALDWWKSLRTHPYMKPRV
;
A
#
# COMPACT_ATOMS: atom_id res chain seq x y z
N MET A 1 -7.47 -25.97 -28.33
CA MET A 1 -6.86 -25.57 -27.05
C MET A 1 -7.49 -24.25 -26.67
N SER A 2 -8.51 -24.28 -25.82
CA SER A 2 -9.24 -23.09 -25.40
C SER A 2 -8.36 -22.31 -24.43
N VAL A 3 -7.88 -21.15 -24.85
CA VAL A 3 -7.27 -20.19 -23.95
C VAL A 3 -8.43 -19.66 -23.11
N THR A 4 -8.56 -20.14 -21.87
CA THR A 4 -9.41 -19.46 -20.90
C THR A 4 -8.74 -18.13 -20.64
N GLU A 5 -9.20 -17.08 -21.32
CA GLU A 5 -8.92 -15.72 -20.89
C GLU A 5 -9.35 -15.66 -19.43
N ASP A 6 -8.35 -15.53 -18.56
CA ASP A 6 -8.55 -15.27 -17.15
C ASP A 6 -9.19 -13.88 -17.10
N VAL A 7 -10.54 -13.85 -17.17
CA VAL A 7 -11.32 -12.61 -17.06
C VAL A 7 -11.17 -12.14 -15.63
N ARG A 8 -10.01 -11.53 -15.33
CA ARG A 8 -9.79 -10.81 -14.10
C ARG A 8 -10.83 -9.72 -14.06
N THR A 9 -11.79 -9.87 -13.15
CA THR A 9 -12.81 -8.86 -12.94
C THR A 9 -12.09 -7.58 -12.51
N PRO A 10 -12.34 -6.44 -13.16
CA PRO A 10 -11.71 -5.18 -12.76
C PRO A 10 -11.98 -4.91 -11.28
N PHE A 11 -10.95 -4.51 -10.55
CA PHE A 11 -11.08 -4.20 -9.14
C PHE A 11 -11.80 -2.87 -8.95
N GLU A 12 -12.82 -2.82 -8.08
CA GLU A 12 -13.56 -1.60 -7.77
C GLU A 12 -13.42 -1.19 -6.30
N TYR A 13 -12.91 0.02 -6.05
CA TYR A 13 -12.73 0.56 -4.70
C TYR A 13 -14.00 0.59 -3.84
N GLY A 14 -15.16 0.79 -4.47
CA GLY A 14 -16.45 0.98 -3.78
C GLY A 14 -17.02 -0.29 -3.14
N LEU A 15 -16.50 -1.47 -3.49
CA LEU A 15 -17.00 -2.76 -3.01
C LEU A 15 -16.37 -3.18 -1.68
N GLY A 16 -15.39 -2.43 -1.16
CA GLY A 16 -14.72 -2.75 0.11
C GLY A 16 -13.87 -4.02 0.08
N THR A 17 -13.62 -4.57 -1.12
CA THR A 17 -12.74 -5.72 -1.34
C THR A 17 -11.31 -5.26 -1.61
N THR A 18 -10.36 -6.20 -1.62
CA THR A 18 -9.00 -5.98 -2.12
C THR A 18 -8.80 -6.83 -3.37
N PRO A 19 -7.95 -6.42 -4.33
CA PRO A 19 -7.53 -7.33 -5.41
C PRO A 19 -6.99 -8.66 -4.85
N ASP A 20 -7.16 -9.76 -5.59
CA ASP A 20 -6.77 -11.09 -5.14
C ASP A 20 -5.27 -11.23 -4.85
N ASP A 21 -4.45 -10.46 -5.58
CA ASP A 21 -3.01 -10.36 -5.48
C ASP A 21 -2.52 -9.25 -4.53
N TYR A 22 -3.43 -8.52 -3.88
CA TYR A 22 -3.11 -7.49 -2.89
C TYR A 22 -2.72 -8.11 -1.54
N ARG A 23 -1.53 -8.72 -1.49
CA ARG A 23 -0.99 -9.48 -0.36
C ARG A 23 0.47 -9.15 -0.12
N CYS A 24 0.89 -9.12 1.13
CA CYS A 24 2.28 -8.91 1.50
C CYS A 24 3.17 -10.01 0.88
N CYS A 25 4.15 -9.62 0.05
CA CYS A 25 5.06 -10.57 -0.61
C CYS A 25 5.95 -11.34 0.37
N ALA A 26 6.21 -10.79 1.56
CA ALA A 26 7.08 -11.42 2.56
C ALA A 26 6.34 -12.41 3.48
N CYS A 27 5.13 -12.08 3.96
CA CYS A 27 4.41 -12.90 4.94
C CYS A 27 3.01 -13.36 4.52
N GLY A 28 2.54 -13.01 3.32
CA GLY A 28 1.27 -13.46 2.75
C GLY A 28 0.01 -12.85 3.35
N VAL A 29 0.12 -11.98 4.36
CA VAL A 29 -1.04 -11.29 4.95
C VAL A 29 -1.75 -10.41 3.91
N PHE A 30 -3.07 -10.32 4.03
CA PHE A 30 -3.95 -9.61 3.11
C PHE A 30 -5.04 -8.86 3.90
N ALA A 31 -5.91 -8.12 3.19
CA ALA A 31 -6.98 -7.31 3.79
C ALA A 31 -6.46 -6.25 4.81
N CYS A 32 -5.25 -5.74 4.59
CA CYS A 32 -4.64 -4.65 5.33
C CYS A 32 -3.96 -3.68 4.37
N LYS A 33 -3.62 -2.49 4.85
CA LYS A 33 -2.79 -1.53 4.12
C LYS A 33 -1.46 -2.20 3.77
N LEU A 34 -1.05 -2.05 2.51
CA LEU A 34 0.27 -2.46 2.03
C LEU A 34 1.04 -1.24 1.55
N TRP A 35 2.37 -1.37 1.57
CA TRP A 35 3.34 -0.39 1.12
C TRP A 35 4.22 -1.01 0.05
N ARG A 36 4.56 -0.25 -0.97
CA ARG A 36 5.37 -0.66 -2.10
C ARG A 36 6.69 0.10 -2.14
N ASP A 37 7.69 -0.50 -2.73
CA ASP A 37 8.94 0.20 -3.01
C ASP A 37 8.67 1.39 -3.95
N SER A 38 9.12 2.59 -3.56
CA SER A 38 9.00 3.80 -4.37
C SER A 38 9.87 3.80 -5.63
N THR A 39 10.90 2.94 -5.67
CA THR A 39 11.88 2.85 -6.76
C THR A 39 11.45 1.89 -7.88
N SER A 40 10.62 0.89 -7.57
CA SER A 40 10.17 -0.11 -8.55
C SER A 40 8.86 0.31 -9.21
N LYS A 41 8.89 0.53 -10.53
CA LYS A 41 7.74 0.99 -11.33
C LYS A 41 6.97 -0.12 -12.03
N LEU A 42 7.63 -1.24 -12.35
CA LEU A 42 7.05 -2.27 -13.23
C LEU A 42 6.32 -3.36 -12.44
N GLN A 43 6.88 -3.80 -11.31
CA GLN A 43 6.25 -4.76 -10.38
C GLN A 43 6.86 -4.59 -8.97
N PRO A 44 6.38 -3.62 -8.18
CA PRO A 44 6.94 -3.44 -6.85
C PRO A 44 6.46 -4.56 -5.92
N SER A 45 7.40 -5.09 -5.12
CA SER A 45 7.01 -5.91 -3.96
C SER A 45 6.18 -5.05 -3.02
N ILE A 46 5.01 -5.55 -2.64
CA ILE A 46 4.13 -4.89 -1.68
C ILE A 46 4.24 -5.61 -0.34
N LEU A 47 4.38 -4.85 0.74
CA LEU A 47 4.67 -5.34 2.08
C LEU A 47 3.66 -4.77 3.09
N CYS A 48 3.35 -5.54 4.13
CA CYS A 48 2.62 -4.98 5.27
C CYS A 48 3.53 -4.04 6.08
N CYS A 49 2.95 -3.20 6.96
CA CYS A 49 3.71 -2.22 7.74
C CYS A 49 4.90 -2.84 8.49
N TYR A 50 4.74 -4.03 9.09
CA TYR A 50 5.83 -4.70 9.82
C TYR A 50 6.97 -5.16 8.90
N CYS A 51 6.66 -5.78 7.76
CA CYS A 51 7.68 -6.22 6.81
C CYS A 51 8.37 -5.02 6.16
N ALA A 52 7.63 -3.97 5.79
CA ALA A 52 8.22 -2.73 5.28
C ALA A 52 9.13 -2.05 6.31
N GLY A 53 8.71 -2.01 7.58
CA GLY A 53 9.52 -1.47 8.68
C GLY A 53 10.79 -2.28 8.92
N LEU A 54 10.72 -3.61 8.83
CA LEU A 54 11.89 -4.48 8.94
C LEU A 54 12.88 -4.24 7.80
N GLU A 55 12.42 -4.28 6.55
CA GLU A 55 13.27 -4.08 5.37
C GLU A 55 13.89 -2.68 5.33
N ALA A 56 13.15 -1.67 5.78
CA ALA A 56 13.62 -0.28 5.80
C ALA A 56 14.41 0.09 7.07
N GLU A 57 14.53 -0.82 8.03
CA GLU A 57 15.09 -0.56 9.37
C GLU A 57 14.42 0.64 10.08
N VAL A 58 13.10 0.78 9.93
CA VAL A 58 12.29 1.83 10.55
C VAL A 58 11.25 1.19 11.47
N SER A 59 11.25 1.53 12.77
CA SER A 59 10.15 1.14 13.68
C SER A 59 8.82 1.62 13.10
N VAL A 60 7.73 0.87 13.26
CA VAL A 60 6.39 1.25 12.77
C VAL A 60 5.38 1.31 13.92
N ASP A 61 5.85 1.46 15.16
CA ASP A 61 4.96 1.42 16.33
C ASP A 61 4.08 2.68 16.45
N ASP A 62 4.48 3.77 15.80
CA ASP A 62 3.76 5.06 15.79
C ASP A 62 2.75 5.19 14.65
N ILE A 63 2.59 4.18 13.80
CA ILE A 63 1.67 4.22 12.67
C ILE A 63 0.20 4.14 13.14
N ASN A 64 -0.61 5.10 12.71
CA ASN A 64 -2.00 5.19 13.12
C ASN A 64 -2.95 4.41 12.20
N HIS A 65 -4.25 4.43 12.51
CA HIS A 65 -5.28 3.73 11.74
C HIS A 65 -5.43 4.25 10.30
N GLU A 66 -5.01 5.48 9.99
CA GLU A 66 -4.99 6.04 8.64
C GLU A 66 -3.74 5.63 7.84
N GLY A 67 -2.81 4.89 8.45
CA GLY A 67 -1.52 4.53 7.86
C GLY A 67 -0.52 5.70 7.87
N MET A 68 -0.75 6.69 8.73
CA MET A 68 0.10 7.87 8.90
C MET A 68 0.98 7.73 10.15
N ARG A 69 2.15 8.32 10.12
CA ARG A 69 3.17 8.30 11.19
C ARG A 69 3.97 9.60 11.19
N ALA A 70 4.74 9.87 12.25
CA ALA A 70 5.57 11.06 12.30
C ALA A 70 6.81 10.88 11.41
N SER A 71 7.10 11.87 10.54
CA SER A 71 8.32 11.84 9.72
C SER A 71 9.54 12.19 10.56
N THR A 72 10.53 11.30 10.56
CA THR A 72 11.84 11.54 11.19
C THR A 72 12.69 12.55 10.41
N THR A 73 12.45 12.70 9.11
CA THR A 73 13.22 13.58 8.20
C THR A 73 12.55 14.92 7.92
N ARG A 74 11.25 15.06 8.22
CA ARG A 74 10.47 16.29 7.99
C ARG A 74 9.93 16.89 9.29
N ASN A 75 10.77 16.97 10.34
CA ASN A 75 10.45 17.61 11.62
C ASN A 75 9.11 17.16 12.24
N GLY A 76 8.79 15.86 12.17
CA GLY A 76 7.57 15.31 12.75
C GLY A 76 6.29 15.54 11.95
N LEU A 77 6.35 16.12 10.74
CA LEU A 77 5.19 16.18 9.85
C LEU A 77 4.63 14.77 9.59
N LEU A 78 3.31 14.64 9.58
CA LEU A 78 2.66 13.36 9.32
C LEU A 78 2.94 12.89 7.89
N THR A 79 3.33 11.63 7.76
CA THR A 79 3.60 10.96 6.49
C THR A 79 3.03 9.55 6.49
N ASN A 80 2.68 9.02 5.33
CA ASN A 80 2.33 7.61 5.15
C ASN A 80 3.52 6.78 4.63
N GLN A 81 4.71 7.36 4.57
CA GLN A 81 5.93 6.70 4.12
C GLN A 81 6.59 5.89 5.24
N ILE A 82 7.12 4.71 4.92
CA ILE A 82 7.95 3.88 5.81
C ILE A 82 9.32 3.71 5.14
N GLY A 83 10.33 4.47 5.57
CA GLY A 83 11.63 4.51 4.86
C GLY A 83 11.46 4.96 3.41
N TRP A 84 11.81 4.09 2.45
CA TRP A 84 11.57 4.32 1.00
C TRP A 84 10.27 3.72 0.48
N TYR A 85 9.45 3.10 1.34
CA TYR A 85 8.18 2.52 0.95
C TYR A 85 7.04 3.52 1.03
N ILE A 86 6.22 3.58 -0.02
CA ILE A 86 5.02 4.42 -0.12
C ILE A 86 3.77 3.53 -0.16
N PRO A 87 2.58 4.04 0.19
CA PRO A 87 1.34 3.27 0.08
C PRO A 87 1.16 2.58 -1.27
N ALA A 88 0.76 1.31 -1.22
CA ALA A 88 0.40 0.53 -2.38
C ALA A 88 -1.09 0.74 -2.68
N VAL A 89 -1.43 1.69 -3.54
CA VAL A 89 -2.81 1.90 -4.01
C VAL A 89 -2.92 1.39 -5.45
N PRO A 90 -3.58 0.24 -5.69
CA PRO A 90 -3.62 -0.41 -7.00
C PRO A 90 -4.52 0.37 -7.96
N VAL A 91 -4.18 0.42 -9.25
CA VAL A 91 -5.05 0.99 -10.29
C VAL A 91 -6.14 -0.04 -10.66
N PRO A 92 -7.42 0.35 -10.82
CA PRO A 92 -8.53 -0.59 -11.07
C PRO A 92 -8.36 -1.53 -12.27
N ASP A 93 -7.65 -1.05 -13.30
CA ASP A 93 -7.39 -1.81 -14.53
C ASP A 93 -6.25 -2.84 -14.39
N GLY A 94 -5.63 -2.94 -13.21
CA GLY A 94 -4.52 -3.84 -12.94
C GLY A 94 -3.18 -3.39 -13.54
N SER A 95 -3.07 -2.17 -14.06
CA SER A 95 -1.83 -1.64 -14.67
C SER A 95 -0.70 -1.40 -13.67
N GLY A 96 -0.98 -1.45 -12.36
CA GLY A 96 0.01 -1.31 -11.31
C GLY A 96 -0.51 -0.52 -10.12
N TYR A 97 0.31 0.42 -9.62
CA TYR A 97 0.02 1.24 -8.44
C TYR A 97 0.24 2.72 -8.74
N TYR A 98 -0.49 3.61 -8.06
CA TYR A 98 -0.25 5.04 -8.16
C TYR A 98 1.11 5.45 -7.58
N ASP A 99 1.74 6.46 -8.18
CA ASP A 99 3.09 6.97 -7.84
C ASP A 99 3.14 7.95 -6.67
N ASP A 100 2.06 8.66 -6.38
CA ASP A 100 2.05 9.65 -5.31
C ASP A 100 0.79 9.55 -4.43
N THR A 101 0.96 8.87 -3.32
CA THR A 101 -0.06 8.75 -2.26
C THR A 101 0.21 9.72 -1.12
N SER A 102 1.28 10.52 -1.19
CA SER A 102 1.60 11.48 -0.16
C SER A 102 0.69 12.69 -0.35
N SER A 103 -0.13 13.03 0.65
CA SER A 103 -0.98 14.21 0.62
C SER A 103 -0.19 15.55 0.67
N LEU A 104 1.12 15.52 0.41
CA LEU A 104 2.08 16.57 0.68
C LEU A 104 2.94 16.97 -0.54
N HIS A 105 2.86 16.29 -1.68
CA HIS A 105 3.52 16.75 -2.91
C HIS A 105 2.50 17.32 -3.88
N VAL A 106 2.57 18.64 -4.07
CA VAL A 106 1.87 19.36 -5.13
C VAL A 106 2.61 19.08 -6.43
N GLY A 107 2.02 18.35 -7.38
CA GLY A 107 2.52 18.27 -8.77
C GLY A 107 2.68 16.88 -9.40
N CYS A 108 2.46 15.78 -8.67
CA CYS A 108 2.36 14.44 -9.27
C CYS A 108 0.90 14.00 -9.35
N SER A 109 0.56 13.18 -10.35
CA SER A 109 -0.81 12.78 -10.66
C SER A 109 -1.52 12.28 -9.39
N PRO A 110 -2.51 13.02 -8.87
CA PRO A 110 -3.05 12.76 -7.54
C PRO A 110 -3.77 11.42 -7.55
N VAL A 111 -3.46 10.57 -6.58
CA VAL A 111 -4.29 9.38 -6.29
C VAL A 111 -5.74 9.84 -6.18
N PRO A 112 -6.67 9.27 -6.97
CA PRO A 112 -8.08 9.65 -6.90
C PRO A 112 -8.59 9.52 -5.47
N LYS A 113 -9.43 10.47 -5.02
CA LYS A 113 -9.94 10.47 -3.64
C LYS A 113 -10.51 9.11 -3.23
N LEU A 114 -11.28 8.48 -4.13
CA LEU A 114 -11.89 7.17 -3.89
C LEU A 114 -10.83 6.07 -3.63
N ALA A 115 -9.72 6.09 -4.35
CA ALA A 115 -8.63 5.15 -4.20
C ALA A 115 -7.90 5.34 -2.85
N LEU A 116 -7.71 6.60 -2.44
CA LEU A 116 -7.13 6.92 -1.14
C LEU A 116 -8.08 6.56 0.02
N ASP A 117 -9.37 6.87 -0.12
CA ASP A 117 -10.39 6.53 0.87
C ASP A 117 -10.47 5.01 1.06
N TRP A 118 -10.43 4.24 -0.03
CA TRP A 118 -10.35 2.78 0.02
C TRP A 118 -9.13 2.32 0.82
N TRP A 119 -7.93 2.81 0.48
CA TRP A 119 -6.71 2.39 1.19
C TRP A 119 -6.78 2.75 2.67
N LYS A 120 -7.28 3.96 2.99
CA LYS A 120 -7.50 4.42 4.37
C LYS A 120 -8.51 3.57 5.13
N SER A 121 -9.51 2.98 4.46
CA SER A 121 -10.49 2.09 5.08
C SER A 121 -9.93 0.72 5.50
N LEU A 122 -8.82 0.29 4.89
CA LEU A 122 -8.15 -0.97 5.24
C LEU A 122 -7.52 -0.88 6.64
N ARG A 123 -7.31 -2.02 7.30
CA ARG A 123 -6.59 -2.04 8.59
C ARG A 123 -5.11 -1.72 8.40
N THR A 124 -4.52 -0.89 9.26
CA THR A 124 -3.08 -0.62 9.22
C THR A 124 -2.25 -1.82 9.64
N HIS A 125 -2.62 -2.46 10.75
CA HIS A 125 -1.95 -3.66 11.23
C HIS A 125 -2.70 -4.91 10.75
N PRO A 126 -2.00 -5.91 10.19
CA PRO A 126 -2.61 -7.20 9.88
C PRO A 126 -3.14 -7.87 11.15
N TYR A 127 -4.19 -8.69 11.01
CA TYR A 127 -4.79 -9.44 12.13
C TYR A 127 -3.78 -10.38 12.82
N MET A 128 -2.82 -10.89 12.07
CA MET A 128 -1.71 -11.67 12.59
C MET A 128 -0.44 -10.85 12.40
N LYS A 129 0.28 -10.59 13.50
CA LYS A 129 1.66 -10.12 13.39
C LYS A 129 2.47 -11.21 12.69
N PRO A 130 3.29 -10.87 11.67
CA PRO A 130 4.18 -11.83 11.06
C PRO A 130 5.06 -12.48 12.13
N ARG A 131 5.26 -13.79 12.05
CA ARG A 131 6.33 -14.47 12.79
C ARG A 131 7.61 -14.20 12.00
N VAL A 132 8.26 -13.10 12.32
CA VAL A 132 9.65 -12.84 11.93
C VAL A 132 10.58 -13.69 12.78
#